data_AF-A0A6L4WR39-F1
#
_entry.id   AF-A0A6L4WR39-F1
#
_cell.length_a   1.000
_cell.length_b   1.000
_cell.length_c   1.000
_cell.angle_alpha   90.00
_cell.angle_beta   90.00
_cell.angle_gamma   90.00
#
_symmetry.space_group_name_H-M   'P 1'
#
loop_
_entity.id
_entity.type
_entity.pdbx_description
1 polymer ?
#
loop_
_entity_poly.entity_id
_entity_poly.type
_entity_poly.pdbx_seq_one_letter_code
_entity_poly.pdbx_strand_id
1 'polypeptide(L)'
;MYDYDIIYIKGNPSSGLALQHDEMNKSITNLFGLHTFKSVDSNMTNTSFKIPSARVYIGFSRGSRYLKKLNKNVLKISIGGISGSGINTFINTDDKILSGDISQFSMNAHFLILKNDKIKIKELIDDFLFIKN
;
A
#
# COMPACT_ATOMS: atom_id res chain seq x y z
N MET A 1 7.20 0.76 -21.65
CA MET A 1 7.71 -0.41 -20.93
C MET A 1 7.63 -0.09 -19.44
N TYR A 2 7.16 -1.01 -18.59
CA TYR A 2 7.12 -0.78 -17.15
C TYR A 2 8.51 -0.96 -16.55
N ASP A 3 8.86 -0.15 -15.54
CA ASP A 3 10.18 -0.19 -14.87
C ASP A 3 10.25 -1.31 -13.82
N TYR A 4 9.11 -1.62 -13.20
CA TYR A 4 8.95 -2.64 -12.16
C TYR A 4 7.57 -3.31 -12.30
N ASP A 5 7.39 -4.50 -11.73
CA ASP A 5 6.07 -5.12 -11.63
C ASP A 5 5.19 -4.36 -10.62
N ILE A 6 5.80 -3.99 -9.48
CA ILE A 6 5.12 -3.42 -8.31
C ILE A 6 5.81 -2.12 -7.84
N ILE A 7 5.02 -1.08 -7.59
CA ILE A 7 5.46 0.09 -6.81
C ILE A 7 4.76 0.11 -5.47
N TYR A 8 5.57 0.18 -4.40
CA TYR A 8 5.08 0.35 -3.04
C TYR A 8 5.34 1.78 -2.56
N ILE A 9 4.28 2.50 -2.22
CA ILE A 9 4.31 3.85 -1.67
C ILE A 9 4.08 3.75 -0.16
N LYS A 10 5.15 3.98 0.60
CA LYS A 10 5.18 3.82 2.06
C LYS A 10 4.27 4.81 2.79
N GLY A 11 3.95 4.51 4.04
CA GLY A 11 3.24 5.42 4.95
C GLY A 11 4.04 6.70 5.25
N ASN A 12 3.44 7.59 6.04
CA ASN A 12 4.14 8.79 6.51
C ASN A 12 5.17 8.38 7.58
N PRO A 13 6.48 8.55 7.38
CA PRO A 13 7.47 8.14 8.38
C PRO A 13 7.37 8.95 9.67
N SER A 14 6.69 10.11 9.66
CA SER A 14 6.50 10.96 10.84
C SER A 14 5.32 10.54 11.72
N SER A 15 4.60 9.46 11.39
CA SER A 15 3.50 8.92 12.21
C SER A 15 3.82 7.51 12.70
N GLY A 16 3.46 7.17 13.94
CA GLY A 16 3.78 5.86 14.52
C GLY A 16 5.27 5.68 14.83
N LEU A 17 5.65 4.47 15.23
CA LEU A 17 7.03 4.12 15.59
C LEU A 17 7.80 3.60 14.37
N ALA A 18 9.12 3.81 14.35
CA ALA A 18 9.99 3.29 13.29
C ALA A 18 9.87 1.76 13.14
N LEU A 19 9.82 1.03 14.26
CA LEU A 19 9.64 -0.42 14.26
C LEU A 19 8.31 -0.84 13.60
N GLN A 20 7.22 -0.12 13.87
CA GLN A 20 5.92 -0.39 13.25
C GLN A 20 5.97 -0.20 11.73
N HIS A 21 6.68 0.83 11.25
CA HIS A 21 6.92 1.00 9.81
C HIS A 21 7.75 -0.14 9.24
N ASP A 22 8.82 -0.56 9.91
CA ASP A 22 9.67 -1.65 9.42
C ASP A 22 8.89 -2.96 9.32
N GLU A 23 8.08 -3.29 10.33
CA GLU A 23 7.22 -4.47 10.33
C GLU A 23 6.15 -4.40 9.25
N MET A 24 5.48 -3.25 9.12
CA MET A 24 4.46 -3.04 8.10
C MET A 24 5.05 -3.11 6.68
N ASN A 25 6.17 -2.44 6.46
CA ASN A 25 6.89 -2.46 5.18
C ASN A 25 7.31 -3.87 4.81
N LYS A 26 7.93 -4.62 5.74
CA LYS A 26 8.29 -6.03 5.53
C LYS A 26 7.06 -6.88 5.25
N SER A 27 5.99 -6.69 6.02
CA SER A 27 4.75 -7.44 5.83
C SER A 27 4.15 -7.20 4.45
N ILE A 28 4.24 -5.99 3.90
CA ILE A 28 3.76 -5.67 2.55
C ILE A 28 4.69 -6.27 1.50
N THR A 29 6.00 -6.04 1.61
CA THR A 29 6.96 -6.50 0.58
C THR A 29 7.04 -8.02 0.49
N ASN A 30 6.78 -8.74 1.60
CA ASN A 30 6.71 -10.20 1.59
C ASN A 30 5.55 -10.74 0.73
N LEU A 31 4.52 -9.93 0.46
CA LEU A 31 3.41 -10.33 -0.42
C LEU A 31 3.81 -10.34 -1.91
N PHE A 32 4.93 -9.70 -2.25
CA PHE A 32 5.34 -9.51 -3.65
C PHE A 32 6.00 -10.76 -4.24
N GLY A 33 6.41 -11.72 -3.41
CA GLY A 33 7.08 -12.93 -3.86
C GLY A 33 8.34 -12.64 -4.66
N LEU A 34 8.40 -13.15 -5.89
CA LEU A 34 9.54 -12.98 -6.80
C LEU A 34 9.41 -11.75 -7.74
N HIS A 35 8.31 -11.00 -7.64
CA HIS A 35 8.06 -9.86 -8.52
C HIS A 35 9.02 -8.71 -8.24
N THR A 36 9.45 -8.03 -9.31
CA THR A 36 10.32 -6.86 -9.19
C THR A 36 9.54 -5.71 -8.56
N PHE A 37 10.16 -5.02 -7.60
CA PHE A 37 9.50 -3.90 -6.96
C PHE A 37 10.43 -2.75 -6.61
N LYS A 38 9.84 -1.56 -6.46
CA LYS A 38 10.51 -0.41 -5.87
C LYS A 38 9.63 0.23 -4.81
N SER A 39 10.24 0.51 -3.66
CA SER A 39 9.60 1.28 -2.60
C SER A 39 9.90 2.77 -2.77
N VAL A 40 8.91 3.61 -2.47
CA VAL A 40 9.03 5.08 -2.50
C VAL A 40 8.38 5.68 -1.24
N ASP A 41 8.97 6.75 -0.70
CA ASP A 41 8.46 7.40 0.51
C ASP A 41 7.30 8.36 0.20
N SER A 42 6.32 8.47 1.12
CA SER A 42 5.14 9.35 0.91
C SER A 42 5.37 10.84 1.16
N ASN A 43 6.59 11.25 1.50
CA ASN A 43 6.96 12.63 1.82
C ASN A 43 7.43 13.45 0.62
N MET A 44 7.43 12.90 -0.59
CA MET A 44 7.88 13.63 -1.76
C MET A 44 6.82 14.66 -2.20
N THR A 45 7.22 15.93 -2.31
CA THR A 45 6.35 17.05 -2.68
C THR A 45 5.68 16.80 -4.03
N ASN A 46 4.37 17.09 -4.10
CA ASN A 46 3.47 16.83 -5.25
C ASN A 46 3.94 17.40 -6.61
N THR A 47 4.92 18.29 -6.64
CA THR A 47 5.23 19.15 -7.79
C THR A 47 6.29 18.59 -8.74
N SER A 48 7.03 17.53 -8.40
CA SER A 48 8.07 16.97 -9.28
C SER A 48 8.20 15.45 -9.29
N PHE A 49 7.42 14.72 -8.48
CA PHE A 49 7.59 13.28 -8.35
C PHE A 49 6.92 12.49 -9.48
N LYS A 50 7.73 11.95 -10.38
CA LYS A 50 7.31 10.92 -11.33
C LYS A 50 7.34 9.57 -10.63
N ILE A 51 6.18 9.08 -10.21
CA ILE A 51 6.06 7.70 -9.73
C ILE A 51 6.52 6.78 -10.87
N PRO A 52 7.48 5.87 -10.62
CA PRO A 52 7.93 4.94 -11.65
C PRO A 52 6.77 4.12 -12.20
N SER A 53 6.88 3.71 -13.46
CA SER A 53 5.80 2.99 -14.10
C SER A 53 5.81 1.52 -13.67
N ALA A 54 4.66 1.04 -13.19
CA ALA A 54 4.42 -0.35 -12.86
C ALA A 54 3.00 -0.80 -13.23
N ARG A 55 2.77 -2.11 -13.12
CA ARG A 55 1.46 -2.74 -13.32
C ARG A 55 0.61 -2.72 -12.04
N VAL A 56 1.27 -2.82 -10.89
CA VAL A 56 0.63 -2.84 -9.57
C VAL A 56 1.18 -1.69 -8.73
N TYR A 57 0.28 -0.98 -8.05
CA TYR A 57 0.65 0.07 -7.10
C TYR A 57 -0.03 -0.18 -5.77
N ILE A 58 0.79 -0.20 -4.72
CA ILE A 58 0.37 -0.46 -3.35
C ILE A 58 0.71 0.75 -2.52
N GLY A 59 -0.25 1.28 -1.78
CA GLY A 59 -0.03 2.43 -0.91
C GLY A 59 -0.47 2.14 0.51
N PHE A 60 0.42 2.38 1.47
CA PHE A 60 0.09 2.30 2.90
C PHE A 60 -0.24 3.69 3.46
N SER A 61 -1.33 3.81 4.21
CA SER A 61 -1.70 5.04 4.94
C SER A 61 -1.63 6.28 4.03
N ARG A 62 -0.83 7.30 4.35
CA ARG A 62 -0.62 8.49 3.50
C ARG A 62 -0.18 8.16 2.06
N GLY A 63 0.61 7.10 1.86
CA GLY A 63 1.04 6.62 0.54
C GLY A 63 -0.09 6.18 -0.37
N SER A 64 -1.23 5.75 0.19
CA SER A 64 -2.42 5.39 -0.61
C SER A 64 -3.00 6.58 -1.38
N ARG A 65 -2.79 7.82 -0.92
CA ARG A 65 -3.37 9.04 -1.54
C ARG A 65 -2.94 9.24 -2.99
N TYR A 66 -1.78 8.69 -3.37
CA TYR A 66 -1.24 8.78 -4.73
C TYR A 66 -1.97 7.86 -5.72
N LEU A 67 -2.68 6.82 -5.24
CA LEU A 67 -3.35 5.83 -6.10
C LEU A 67 -4.48 6.44 -6.96
N LYS A 68 -5.14 7.50 -6.45
CA LYS A 68 -6.18 8.25 -7.18
C LYS A 68 -5.66 8.93 -8.44
N LYS A 69 -4.36 9.21 -8.52
CA LYS A 69 -3.72 9.89 -9.66
C LYS A 69 -3.30 8.93 -10.77
N LEU A 70 -3.32 7.63 -10.51
CA LEU A 70 -2.86 6.61 -11.45
C LEU A 70 -3.95 6.32 -12.50
N ASN A 71 -3.54 5.84 -13.67
CA ASN A 71 -4.46 5.45 -14.73
C ASN A 71 -5.38 4.27 -14.31
N LYS A 72 -6.40 3.95 -15.11
CA LYS A 72 -7.40 2.90 -14.76
C LYS A 72 -6.93 1.47 -15.06
N ASN A 73 -5.84 1.29 -15.81
CA ASN A 73 -5.40 0.00 -16.34
C ASN A 73 -4.33 -0.70 -15.48
N VAL A 74 -4.16 -0.23 -14.25
CA VAL A 74 -3.20 -0.74 -13.26
C VAL A 74 -3.96 -1.23 -12.04
N LEU A 75 -3.42 -2.23 -11.35
CA LEU A 75 -3.95 -2.67 -10.08
C LEU A 75 -3.56 -1.68 -8.99
N LYS A 76 -4.54 -1.25 -8.19
CA LYS A 76 -4.36 -0.31 -7.09
C LYS A 76 -4.82 -0.97 -5.80
N ILE A 77 -3.92 -1.04 -4.83
CA ILE A 77 -4.18 -1.62 -3.51
C ILE A 77 -3.85 -0.57 -2.45
N SER A 78 -4.84 -0.25 -1.64
CA SER A 78 -4.74 0.67 -0.51
C SER A 78 -4.78 -0.13 0.79
N ILE A 79 -3.81 0.08 1.67
CA ILE A 79 -3.72 -0.58 2.97
C ILE A 79 -3.76 0.49 4.06
N GLY A 80 -4.71 0.39 5.00
CA GLY A 80 -4.91 1.37 6.08
C GLY A 80 -5.11 2.81 5.55
N GLY A 81 -5.65 2.96 4.34
CA GLY A 81 -5.55 4.17 3.56
C GLY A 81 -6.88 4.64 2.98
N ILE A 82 -6.81 5.34 1.85
CA ILE A 82 -7.98 5.84 1.14
C ILE A 82 -8.77 4.70 0.48
N SER A 83 -10.08 4.89 0.37
CA SER A 83 -10.94 4.11 -0.53
C SER A 83 -11.30 4.91 -1.79
N GLY A 84 -11.79 4.22 -2.82
CA GLY A 84 -12.29 4.84 -4.04
C GLY A 84 -12.57 3.84 -5.15
N SER A 85 -13.25 4.30 -6.20
CA SER A 85 -13.52 3.48 -7.38
C SER A 85 -12.22 2.97 -8.00
N GLY A 86 -12.15 1.65 -8.26
CA GLY A 86 -10.97 0.99 -8.82
C GLY A 86 -9.78 0.88 -7.86
N ILE A 87 -9.98 1.07 -6.55
CA ILE A 87 -8.95 0.86 -5.52
C ILE A 87 -9.40 -0.26 -4.60
N ASN A 88 -8.66 -1.37 -4.60
CA ASN A 88 -8.86 -2.46 -3.64
C ASN A 88 -8.38 -2.00 -2.27
N THR A 89 -9.27 -1.92 -1.30
CA THR A 89 -8.98 -1.29 0.00
C THR A 89 -9.02 -2.32 1.11
N PHE A 90 -7.95 -2.37 1.91
CA PHE A 90 -7.79 -3.26 3.05
C PHE A 90 -7.50 -2.41 4.29
N ILE A 91 -8.42 -2.42 5.24
CA ILE A 91 -8.30 -1.67 6.49
C ILE A 91 -8.61 -2.65 7.60
N ASN A 92 -7.72 -2.71 8.59
CA ASN A 92 -7.95 -3.50 9.78
C ASN A 92 -9.22 -2.98 10.48
N THR A 93 -10.14 -3.86 10.85
CA THR A 93 -11.41 -3.44 11.49
C THR A 93 -11.20 -2.68 12.80
N ASP A 94 -10.06 -2.90 13.45
CA ASP A 94 -9.66 -2.21 14.67
C ASP A 94 -8.91 -0.89 14.43
N ASP A 95 -8.52 -0.60 13.18
CA ASP A 95 -7.95 0.69 12.80
C ASP A 95 -9.04 1.75 12.73
N LYS A 96 -9.04 2.62 13.75
CA LYS A 96 -10.00 3.73 13.91
C LYS A 96 -9.32 5.09 13.84
N ILE A 97 -8.09 5.15 13.31
CA ILE A 97 -7.31 6.39 13.23
C ILE A 97 -8.05 7.45 12.40
N LEU A 98 -8.71 7.06 11.31
CA LEU A 98 -9.50 7.97 10.48
C LEU A 98 -10.75 8.51 11.19
N SER A 99 -11.24 7.79 12.21
CA SER A 99 -12.35 8.22 13.06
C SER A 99 -11.89 9.08 14.24
N GLY A 100 -10.59 9.38 14.33
CA GLY A 100 -9.99 10.18 15.40
C GLY A 100 -9.53 9.41 16.63
N ASP A 101 -9.65 8.08 16.63
CA ASP A 101 -9.16 7.24 17.73
C ASP A 101 -7.64 7.05 17.62
N ILE A 102 -6.90 7.84 18.40
CA ILE A 102 -5.44 7.80 18.52
C ILE A 102 -4.96 6.90 19.67
N SER A 103 -5.83 6.04 20.21
CA SER A 103 -5.42 5.08 21.24
C SER A 103 -4.32 4.15 20.73
N GLN A 104 -3.53 3.59 21.65
CA GLN A 104 -2.48 2.64 21.30
C GLN A 104 -3.05 1.42 20.57
N PHE A 105 -4.27 1.01 20.90
CA PHE A 105 -4.95 -0.11 20.24
C PHE A 105 -5.21 0.19 18.77
N SER A 106 -5.87 1.31 18.48
CA SER A 106 -6.16 1.78 17.12
C SER A 106 -4.88 2.03 16.33
N MET A 107 -3.86 2.62 16.96
CA MET A 107 -2.55 2.85 16.35
C MET A 107 -1.87 1.53 15.99
N ASN A 108 -1.88 0.53 16.88
CA ASN A 108 -1.29 -0.78 16.58
C ASN A 108 -2.03 -1.48 15.44
N ALA A 109 -3.36 -1.40 15.43
CA ALA A 109 -4.18 -1.95 14.37
C ALA A 109 -3.89 -1.32 12.99
N HIS A 110 -3.61 -0.01 12.94
CA HIS A 110 -3.24 0.71 11.72
C HIS A 110 -1.98 0.14 11.03
N PHE A 111 -1.03 -0.37 11.82
CA PHE A 111 0.22 -0.96 11.33
C PHE A 111 0.17 -2.48 11.20
N LEU A 112 -1.04 -3.07 11.22
CA LEU A 112 -1.24 -4.51 11.11
C LEU A 112 -2.16 -4.86 9.94
N ILE A 113 -1.67 -5.73 9.06
CA ILE A 113 -2.50 -6.36 8.01
C ILE A 113 -2.98 -7.71 8.54
N LEU A 114 -4.29 -7.94 8.53
CA LEU A 114 -4.88 -9.20 8.95
C LEU A 114 -4.46 -10.34 8.02
N LYS A 115 -4.33 -11.56 8.55
CA LYS A 115 -3.89 -12.73 7.78
C LYS A 115 -4.74 -12.97 6.53
N ASN A 116 -6.07 -12.85 6.66
CA ASN A 116 -6.99 -13.03 5.54
C ASN A 116 -6.82 -11.95 4.46
N ASP A 117 -6.51 -10.71 4.87
CA ASP A 117 -6.25 -9.63 3.93
C ASP A 117 -4.92 -9.84 3.22
N LYS A 118 -3.88 -10.35 3.89
CA LYS A 118 -2.61 -10.72 3.25
C LYS A 118 -2.83 -11.75 2.12
N ILE A 119 -3.67 -12.76 2.36
CA ILE A 119 -4.01 -13.79 1.36
C ILE A 119 -4.67 -13.13 0.14
N LYS A 120 -5.72 -12.33 0.35
CA LYS A 120 -6.44 -11.64 -0.72
C LYS A 120 -5.57 -10.65 -1.49
N ILE A 121 -4.72 -9.90 -0.80
CA ILE A 121 -3.76 -8.98 -1.43
C ILE A 121 -2.82 -9.76 -2.34
N LYS A 122 -2.30 -10.90 -1.87
CA LYS A 122 -1.41 -11.73 -2.66
C LYS A 122 -2.11 -12.29 -3.89
N GLU A 123 -3.31 -12.85 -3.73
CA GLU A 123 -4.13 -13.37 -4.84
C GLU A 123 -4.36 -12.28 -5.90
N LEU A 124 -4.72 -11.06 -5.51
CA LEU A 124 -4.89 -9.94 -6.44
C LEU A 124 -3.61 -9.60 -7.21
N ILE A 125 -2.45 -9.62 -6.53
CA ILE A 125 -1.16 -9.34 -7.17
C ILE A 125 -0.84 -10.44 -8.18
N ASP A 126 -0.93 -11.71 -7.75
CA ASP A 126 -0.61 -12.88 -8.55
C ASP A 126 -1.52 -12.92 -9.80
N ASP A 127 -2.84 -12.82 -9.62
CA ASP A 127 -3.81 -12.86 -10.73
C ASP A 127 -3.54 -11.74 -11.74
N PHE A 128 -3.33 -10.52 -11.25
CA PHE A 128 -3.14 -9.38 -12.14
C PHE A 128 -1.82 -9.42 -12.91
N LEU A 129 -0.77 -9.99 -12.32
CA LEU A 129 0.54 -10.13 -12.94
C LEU A 129 0.62 -11.35 -13.85
N PHE A 130 -0.01 -12.48 -13.47
CA PHE A 130 -0.01 -13.74 -14.19
C PHE A 130 -0.89 -13.72 -15.46
N ILE A 131 -2.04 -13.04 -15.44
CA ILE A 131 -2.99 -12.97 -16.58
C ILE A 131 -2.42 -12.24 -17.82
N LYS A 132 -1.25 -11.57 -17.75
CA LYS A 132 -0.68 -10.85 -18.92
C LYS A 132 0.74 -11.25 -19.32
N ASN A 133 1.16 -12.47 -18.98
CA ASN A 133 2.27 -13.14 -19.66
C ASN A 133 1.71 -14.17 -20.64
#